data_AF-A0A2H0M504-F1
#
_entry.id   AF-A0A2H0M504-F1
#
_cell.length_a   1.000
_cell.length_b   1.000
_cell.length_c   1.000
_cell.angle_alpha   90.00
_cell.angle_beta   90.00
_cell.angle_gamma   90.00
#
_symmetry.space_group_name_H-M   'P 1'
#
loop_
_entity.id
_entity.type
_entity.pdbx_description
1 polymer ?
#
loop_
_entity_poly.entity_id
_entity_poly.type
_entity_poly.pdbx_seq_one_letter_code
_entity_poly.pdbx_strand_id
1 'polypeptide(L)'
;DYILIDCPPNLGILTINALRAANEIIIPVEASRFSLEGVSQLTSIINLVKERLNHTVDFRILVTNFDSRLQHSFKMLEKIKTDYKNRMFSNIIHVNVKLKEAQNEGLHIHVYDKYCRGAKDYFSLSREIITQENPSEAPSLALDKTFKKRLKEILKESLPRLNEITLTVKAPEAKEVYLAGEFNNWKLDENSRMEHTNGCWTKRLKLDSGKYRYRFVIDGNWTEDPVNPLTQLNSYGTLDSLLEVTK
;
A
#
# COMPACT_ATOMS: atom_id res chain seq x y z
N ASP A 1 -13.14 6.90 -12.04
CA ASP A 1 -12.47 6.16 -10.94
C ASP A 1 -11.53 7.07 -10.19
N TYR A 2 -11.25 6.76 -8.92
CA TYR A 2 -10.47 7.62 -8.02
C TYR A 2 -9.37 6.83 -7.32
N ILE A 3 -8.25 7.50 -7.05
CA ILE A 3 -7.19 7.02 -6.15
C ILE A 3 -7.16 7.98 -4.97
N LEU A 4 -7.35 7.45 -3.76
CA LEU A 4 -7.22 8.21 -2.51
C LEU A 4 -5.89 7.85 -1.86
N ILE A 5 -5.12 8.86 -1.49
CA ILE A 5 -3.82 8.71 -0.82
C ILE A 5 -3.95 9.30 0.59
N ASP A 6 -3.99 8.43 1.60
CA ASP A 6 -3.96 8.88 2.99
C ASP A 6 -2.52 9.23 3.40
N CYS A 7 -2.34 10.41 3.97
CA CYS A 7 -1.03 10.98 4.25
C CYS A 7 -0.76 11.02 5.76
N PRO A 8 0.47 10.73 6.21
CA PRO A 8 0.83 10.93 7.60
C PRO A 8 0.74 12.43 7.98
N PRO A 9 0.54 12.76 9.27
CA PRO A 9 0.30 14.14 9.72
C PRO A 9 1.55 15.04 9.63
N ASN A 10 2.71 14.49 9.25
CA ASN A 10 3.96 15.22 9.11
C ASN A 10 4.27 15.51 7.64
N LEU A 11 4.98 16.63 7.40
CA LEU A 11 5.47 16.94 6.06
C LEU A 11 6.79 16.23 5.77
N GLY A 12 6.73 14.91 5.67
CA GLY A 12 7.87 14.06 5.30
C GLY A 12 7.94 13.76 3.80
N ILE A 13 8.91 12.92 3.41
CA ILE A 13 9.08 12.47 2.02
C ILE A 13 7.83 11.77 1.47
N LEU A 14 7.08 11.04 2.30
CA LEU A 14 5.85 10.36 1.90
C LEU A 14 4.76 11.36 1.51
N THR A 15 4.57 12.39 2.32
CA THR A 15 3.60 13.47 2.05
C THR A 15 4.00 14.26 0.81
N ILE A 16 5.30 14.54 0.61
CA ILE A 16 5.79 15.20 -0.62
C ILE A 16 5.52 14.34 -1.86
N ASN A 17 5.76 13.02 -1.79
CA ASN A 17 5.47 12.12 -2.89
C ASN A 17 3.96 12.04 -3.18
N ALA A 18 3.11 12.01 -2.14
CA ALA A 18 1.67 12.06 -2.29
C ALA A 18 1.22 13.36 -2.96
N LEU A 19 1.75 14.51 -2.52
CA LEU A 19 1.48 15.84 -3.11
C LEU A 19 1.88 15.89 -4.60
N ARG A 20 2.99 15.27 -4.98
CA ARG A 20 3.44 15.20 -6.38
C ARG A 20 2.60 14.25 -7.23
N ALA A 21 2.06 13.19 -6.64
CA ALA A 21 1.22 12.22 -7.35
C ALA A 21 -0.24 12.68 -7.49
N ALA A 22 -0.72 13.53 -6.58
CA ALA A 22 -2.11 13.96 -6.54
C ALA A 22 -2.44 15.04 -7.59
N ASN A 23 -3.66 14.96 -8.13
CA ASN A 23 -4.28 16.01 -8.94
C ASN A 23 -4.91 17.10 -8.08
N GLU A 24 -5.42 16.70 -6.92
CA GLU A 24 -6.09 17.57 -5.97
C GLU A 24 -5.84 17.08 -4.54
N ILE A 25 -5.73 18.04 -3.61
CA ILE A 25 -5.50 17.81 -2.19
C ILE A 25 -6.76 18.19 -1.41
N ILE A 26 -7.22 17.29 -0.55
CA ILE A 26 -8.26 17.59 0.44
C ILE A 26 -7.56 17.91 1.77
N ILE A 27 -7.78 19.11 2.30
CA ILE A 27 -7.24 19.53 3.59
C ILE A 27 -8.38 19.45 4.63
N PRO A 28 -8.42 18.41 5.49
CA PRO A 28 -9.39 18.33 6.56
C PRO A 28 -9.03 19.34 7.67
N VAL A 29 -10.00 20.16 8.06
CA VAL A 29 -9.83 21.21 9.07
C VAL A 29 -10.94 21.13 10.09
N GLU A 30 -10.63 21.37 11.35
CA GLU A 30 -11.67 21.54 12.36
C GLU A 30 -12.11 23.02 12.42
N ALA A 31 -13.34 23.28 12.87
CA ALA A 31 -13.84 24.65 13.08
C ALA A 31 -13.27 25.25 14.38
N SER A 32 -11.95 25.32 14.49
CA SER A 32 -11.20 25.80 15.65
C SER A 32 -10.23 26.93 15.25
N ARG A 33 -9.78 27.74 16.24
CA ARG A 33 -8.81 28.83 15.98
C ARG A 33 -7.47 28.31 15.47
N PHE A 34 -6.97 27.21 16.02
CA PHE A 34 -5.69 26.61 15.65
C PHE A 34 -5.70 26.07 14.23
N SER A 35 -6.86 25.59 13.77
CA SER A 35 -7.00 25.04 12.43
C SER A 35 -6.80 26.10 11.33
N LEU A 36 -7.20 27.35 11.55
CA LEU A 36 -7.00 28.44 10.58
C LEU A 36 -5.52 28.76 10.35
N GLU A 37 -4.75 28.84 11.43
CA GLU A 37 -3.31 29.10 11.34
C GLU A 37 -2.58 27.93 10.66
N GLY A 38 -2.97 26.70 11.01
CA GLY A 38 -2.47 25.49 10.36
C GLY A 38 -2.76 25.44 8.86
N VAL A 39 -3.93 25.88 8.41
CA VAL A 39 -4.27 25.97 6.98
C VAL A 39 -3.38 26.97 6.26
N SER A 40 -3.11 28.13 6.86
CA SER A 40 -2.20 29.12 6.27
C SER A 40 -0.80 28.53 6.07
N GLN A 41 -0.26 27.85 7.09
CA GLN A 41 1.06 27.21 7.01
C GLN A 41 1.08 26.08 5.95
N LEU A 42 0.05 25.22 5.93
CA LEU A 42 -0.08 24.17 4.92
C LEU A 42 -0.18 24.74 3.50
N THR A 43 -0.89 25.84 3.32
CA THR A 43 -0.99 26.53 2.03
C THR A 43 0.36 27.06 1.57
N SER A 44 1.14 27.67 2.47
CA SER A 44 2.51 28.13 2.17
C SER A 44 3.43 26.97 1.78
N ILE A 45 3.33 25.85 2.50
CA ILE A 45 4.08 24.62 2.20
C ILE A 45 3.71 24.07 0.83
N ILE A 46 2.41 23.95 0.54
CA ILE A 46 1.93 23.46 -0.75
C ILE A 46 2.49 24.34 -1.87
N ASN A 47 2.44 25.67 -1.72
CA ASN A 47 2.99 26.61 -2.71
C ASN A 47 4.51 26.43 -2.90
N LEU A 48 5.28 26.26 -1.82
CA LEU A 48 6.72 26.00 -1.91
C LEU A 48 7.01 24.68 -2.67
N VAL A 49 6.22 23.65 -2.41
CA VAL A 49 6.35 22.34 -3.10
C VAL A 49 5.98 22.49 -4.58
N LYS A 50 4.93 23.25 -4.91
CA LYS A 50 4.55 23.55 -6.31
C LYS A 50 5.69 24.22 -7.06
N GLU A 51 6.28 25.27 -6.47
CA GLU A 51 7.39 26.02 -7.06
C GLU A 51 8.62 25.14 -7.30
N ARG A 52 8.97 24.29 -6.33
CA ARG A 52 10.18 23.44 -6.44
C ARG A 52 10.01 22.21 -7.32
N LEU A 53 8.81 21.65 -7.42
CA LEU A 53 8.56 20.40 -8.14
C LEU A 53 7.93 20.60 -9.53
N ASN A 54 7.65 21.86 -9.90
CA ASN A 54 6.95 22.20 -11.15
C ASN A 54 5.66 21.37 -11.30
N HIS A 55 4.90 21.27 -10.21
CA HIS A 55 3.64 20.53 -10.13
C HIS A 55 2.51 21.48 -9.78
N THR A 56 1.47 21.54 -10.60
CA THR A 56 0.26 22.29 -10.28
C THR A 56 -0.76 21.34 -9.67
N VAL A 57 -0.95 21.43 -8.35
CA VAL A 57 -1.94 20.64 -7.61
C VAL A 57 -2.97 21.55 -6.95
N ASP A 58 -4.25 21.37 -7.22
CA ASP A 58 -5.27 22.17 -6.54
C ASP A 58 -5.54 21.65 -5.13
N PHE A 59 -6.11 22.51 -4.27
CA PHE A 59 -6.53 22.08 -2.95
C PHE A 59 -7.92 22.59 -2.62
N ARG A 60 -8.68 21.78 -1.88
CA ARG A 60 -9.96 22.13 -1.27
C ARG A 60 -9.96 21.81 0.21
N ILE A 61 -10.56 22.69 0.99
CA ILE A 61 -10.68 22.59 2.44
C ILE A 61 -11.99 21.88 2.77
N LEU A 62 -11.90 20.84 3.58
CA LEU A 62 -13.04 20.12 4.13
C LEU A 62 -13.18 20.44 5.62
N VAL A 63 -14.31 21.03 6.01
CA VAL A 63 -14.60 21.22 7.44
C VAL A 63 -15.06 19.91 8.05
N THR A 64 -14.36 19.49 9.09
CA THR A 64 -14.55 18.24 9.82
C THR A 64 -14.81 18.50 11.30
N ASN A 65 -15.34 17.49 11.99
CA ASN A 65 -15.68 17.54 13.42
C ASN A 65 -16.49 18.80 13.79
N PHE A 66 -17.44 19.21 12.92
CA PHE A 66 -18.25 20.39 13.16
C PHE A 66 -19.34 20.13 14.21
N ASP A 67 -19.32 20.88 15.31
CA ASP A 67 -20.36 20.82 16.33
C ASP A 67 -21.37 21.97 16.14
N SER A 68 -22.55 21.62 15.62
CA SER A 68 -23.64 22.58 15.36
C SER A 68 -24.29 23.14 16.62
N ARG A 69 -23.88 22.73 17.83
CA ARG A 69 -24.38 23.27 19.09
C ARG A 69 -23.52 24.42 19.60
N LEU A 70 -22.29 24.55 19.10
CA LEU A 70 -21.32 25.52 19.59
C LEU A 70 -21.34 26.79 18.73
N GLN A 71 -21.70 27.92 19.33
CA GLN A 71 -21.62 29.24 18.68
C GLN A 71 -20.22 29.57 18.15
N HIS A 72 -19.17 29.11 18.84
CA HIS A 72 -17.80 29.27 18.40
C HIS A 72 -17.54 28.60 17.05
N SER A 73 -18.08 27.40 16.82
CA SER A 73 -17.90 26.66 15.57
C SER A 73 -18.49 27.41 14.38
N PHE A 74 -19.66 28.05 14.54
CA PHE A 74 -20.23 28.91 13.50
C PHE A 74 -19.35 30.14 13.22
N LYS A 75 -18.86 30.83 14.26
CA LYS A 75 -17.96 31.97 14.08
C LYS A 75 -16.68 31.59 13.31
N MET A 76 -16.11 30.44 13.63
CA MET A 76 -14.92 29.95 12.92
C MET A 76 -15.24 29.52 11.49
N LEU A 77 -16.37 28.85 11.26
CA LEU A 77 -16.82 28.47 9.92
C LEU A 77 -16.98 29.68 9.01
N GLU A 78 -17.61 30.75 9.50
CA GLU A 78 -17.77 32.00 8.71
C GLU A 78 -16.43 32.66 8.40
N LYS A 79 -15.46 32.59 9.32
CA LYS A 79 -14.10 33.07 9.06
C LYS A 79 -13.40 32.24 7.97
N ILE A 80 -13.42 30.91 8.08
CA ILE A 80 -12.85 30.02 7.05
C ILE A 80 -13.52 30.26 5.69
N LYS A 81 -14.84 30.41 5.65
CA LYS A 81 -15.59 30.73 4.42
C LYS A 81 -15.18 32.07 3.81
N THR A 82 -14.90 33.07 4.63
CA THR A 82 -14.46 34.39 4.16
C THR A 82 -13.08 34.29 3.52
N ASP A 83 -12.17 33.57 4.18
CA ASP A 83 -10.77 33.46 3.76
C ASP A 83 -10.58 32.51 2.55
N TYR A 84 -11.41 31.47 2.43
CA TYR A 84 -11.19 30.35 1.48
C TYR A 84 -12.40 29.99 0.60
N LYS A 85 -13.39 30.89 0.46
CA LYS A 85 -14.70 30.65 -0.19
C LYS A 85 -14.71 29.70 -1.40
N ASN A 86 -13.86 29.95 -2.39
CA ASN A 86 -13.85 29.20 -3.66
C ASN A 86 -13.03 27.89 -3.59
N ARG A 87 -12.40 27.60 -2.45
CA ARG A 87 -11.55 26.43 -2.20
C ARG A 87 -12.06 25.61 -1.02
N MET A 88 -13.37 25.61 -0.79
CA MET A 88 -14.01 24.83 0.27
C MET A 88 -15.07 23.92 -0.31
N PHE A 89 -15.23 22.74 0.31
CA PHE A 89 -16.42 21.93 0.11
C PHE A 89 -17.64 22.63 0.73
N SER A 90 -18.77 22.49 0.06
CA SER A 90 -20.08 22.95 0.53
C SER A 90 -20.59 22.07 1.66
N ASN A 91 -20.30 20.76 1.59
CA ASN A 91 -20.62 19.81 2.65
C ASN A 91 -19.59 19.87 3.78
N ILE A 92 -20.07 19.69 5.01
CA ILE A 92 -19.27 19.65 6.24
C ILE A 92 -19.51 18.33 6.97
N ILE A 93 -18.49 17.81 7.63
CA ILE A 93 -18.59 16.59 8.44
C ILE A 93 -18.86 16.96 9.89
N HIS A 94 -19.99 16.52 10.42
CA HIS A 94 -20.38 16.80 11.80
C HIS A 94 -19.72 15.86 12.79
N VAL A 95 -19.60 16.32 14.03
CA VAL A 95 -19.25 15.42 15.15
C VAL A 95 -20.30 14.31 15.24
N ASN A 96 -19.85 13.07 15.15
CA ASN A 96 -20.71 11.90 15.28
C ASN A 96 -19.96 10.78 16.02
N VAL A 97 -20.58 10.25 17.08
CA VAL A 97 -19.98 9.18 17.90
C VAL A 97 -19.86 7.87 17.12
N LYS A 98 -20.82 7.57 16.23
CA LYS A 98 -20.85 6.35 15.43
C LYS A 98 -19.66 6.22 14.46
N LEU A 99 -19.07 7.35 14.05
CA LEU A 99 -17.82 7.32 13.27
C LEU A 99 -16.66 6.72 14.09
N LYS A 100 -16.57 7.06 15.38
CA LYS A 100 -15.54 6.53 16.28
C LYS A 100 -15.80 5.07 16.64
N GLU A 101 -17.06 4.72 16.87
CA GLU A 101 -17.47 3.34 17.12
C GLU A 101 -17.14 2.43 15.93
N ALA A 102 -17.51 2.85 14.71
CA ALA A 102 -17.19 2.12 13.49
C ALA A 102 -15.68 1.91 13.31
N GLN A 103 -14.85 2.93 13.60
CA GLN A 103 -13.39 2.83 13.55
C GLN A 103 -12.85 1.79 14.54
N ASN A 104 -13.35 1.78 15.78
CA ASN A 104 -12.93 0.81 16.80
C ASN A 104 -13.26 -0.63 16.43
N GLU A 105 -14.35 -0.85 15.68
CA GLU A 105 -14.74 -2.16 15.16
C GLU A 105 -14.07 -2.51 13.82
N GLY A 106 -13.29 -1.60 13.24
CA GLY A 106 -12.65 -1.80 11.93
C GLY A 106 -13.63 -1.83 10.76
N LEU A 107 -14.81 -1.23 10.92
CA LEU A 107 -15.88 -1.21 9.93
C LEU A 107 -16.00 0.17 9.27
N HIS A 108 -16.34 0.18 7.98
CA HIS A 108 -16.71 1.40 7.28
C HIS A 108 -18.05 1.93 7.80
N ILE A 109 -18.21 3.25 7.93
CA ILE A 109 -19.41 3.86 8.53
C ILE A 109 -20.71 3.47 7.82
N HIS A 110 -20.68 3.28 6.50
CA HIS A 110 -21.87 2.85 5.75
C HIS A 110 -22.29 1.41 6.07
N VAL A 111 -21.33 0.55 6.43
CA VAL A 111 -21.60 -0.83 6.86
C VAL A 111 -22.10 -0.82 8.31
N TYR A 112 -21.44 -0.04 9.17
CA TYR A 112 -21.78 0.08 10.58
C TYR A 112 -23.17 0.68 10.81
N ASP A 113 -23.42 1.88 10.26
CA ASP A 113 -24.74 2.53 10.29
C ASP A 113 -24.89 3.56 9.17
N LYS A 114 -25.51 3.14 8.06
CA LYS A 114 -25.81 3.99 6.91
C LYS A 114 -26.80 5.14 7.17
N TYR A 115 -27.57 5.10 8.25
CA TYR A 115 -28.61 6.11 8.53
C TYR A 115 -28.13 7.23 9.45
N CYS A 116 -26.98 7.05 10.10
CA CYS A 116 -26.38 8.06 10.96
C CYS A 116 -25.99 9.34 10.19
N ARG A 117 -25.85 10.45 10.92
CA ARG A 117 -25.46 11.74 10.34
C ARG A 117 -24.09 11.66 9.65
N GLY A 118 -23.10 11.01 10.29
CA GLY A 118 -21.76 10.88 9.71
C GLY A 118 -21.76 10.17 8.35
N ALA A 119 -22.51 9.07 8.21
CA ALA A 119 -22.67 8.37 6.94
C ALA A 119 -23.29 9.27 5.86
N LYS A 120 -24.32 10.04 6.21
CA LYS A 120 -24.98 10.98 5.30
C LYS A 120 -24.07 12.14 4.88
N ASP A 121 -23.26 12.65 5.81
CA ASP A 121 -22.30 13.73 5.55
C ASP A 121 -21.23 13.26 4.55
N TYR A 122 -20.60 12.10 4.78
CA TYR A 122 -19.62 11.52 3.85
C TYR A 122 -20.23 11.13 2.50
N PHE A 123 -21.48 10.64 2.47
CA PHE A 123 -22.19 10.36 1.23
C PHE A 123 -22.50 11.64 0.44
N SER A 124 -22.82 12.74 1.12
CA SER A 124 -23.06 14.02 0.46
C SER A 124 -21.76 14.62 -0.08
N LEU A 125 -20.67 14.51 0.70
CA LEU A 125 -19.33 14.89 0.27
C LEU A 125 -18.87 14.10 -0.96
N SER A 126 -19.07 12.78 -0.99
CA SER A 126 -18.66 11.97 -2.14
C SER A 126 -19.41 12.38 -3.42
N ARG A 127 -20.72 12.69 -3.33
CA ARG A 127 -21.46 13.24 -4.46
C ARG A 127 -20.93 14.60 -4.91
N GLU A 128 -20.57 15.48 -3.96
CA GLU A 128 -19.99 16.78 -4.29
C GLU A 128 -18.66 16.63 -5.05
N ILE A 129 -17.78 15.74 -4.59
CA ILE A 129 -16.51 15.44 -5.28
C ILE A 129 -16.79 14.99 -6.72
N ILE A 130 -17.68 14.02 -6.91
CA ILE A 130 -18.02 13.47 -8.23
C ILE A 130 -18.65 14.54 -9.15
N THR A 131 -19.49 15.43 -8.61
CA THR A 131 -20.22 16.42 -9.42
C THR A 131 -19.34 17.60 -9.84
N GLN A 132 -18.38 17.98 -8.99
CA GLN A 132 -17.49 19.11 -9.25
C GLN A 132 -16.27 18.74 -10.11
N GLU A 133 -16.14 17.48 -10.52
CA GLU A 133 -15.18 17.12 -11.55
C GLU A 133 -15.62 17.72 -12.90
N ASN A 134 -14.91 18.76 -13.33
CA ASN A 134 -14.78 18.99 -14.76
C ASN A 134 -14.03 17.78 -15.34
N PRO A 135 -14.38 17.28 -16.53
CA PRO A 135 -13.52 16.38 -17.28
C PRO A 135 -12.28 17.16 -17.72
N SER A 136 -11.41 17.46 -16.75
CA SER A 136 -10.06 17.90 -17.00
C SER A 136 -9.36 16.73 -17.63
N GLU A 137 -8.83 16.91 -18.84
CA GLU A 137 -7.89 15.96 -19.43
C GLU A 137 -6.90 15.60 -18.34
N ALA A 138 -6.84 14.31 -17.97
CA ALA A 138 -5.86 13.82 -17.03
C ALA A 138 -4.54 14.47 -17.42
N PRO A 139 -3.83 15.18 -16.50
CA PRO A 139 -2.56 15.79 -16.85
C PRO A 139 -1.80 14.68 -17.51
N SER A 140 -1.48 14.86 -18.78
CA SER A 140 -0.87 13.79 -19.53
C SER A 140 0.44 13.57 -18.81
N LEU A 141 0.47 12.55 -17.96
CA LEU A 141 1.66 11.78 -17.69
C LEU A 141 1.93 11.08 -19.02
N ALA A 142 2.26 11.88 -20.05
CA ALA A 142 3.38 11.55 -20.87
C ALA A 142 4.50 11.37 -19.85
N LEU A 143 4.58 10.14 -19.30
CA LEU A 143 5.81 9.61 -18.78
C LEU A 143 6.76 9.90 -19.92
N ASP A 144 7.56 10.94 -19.75
CA ASP A 144 8.63 11.25 -20.66
C ASP A 144 9.30 9.91 -20.94
N LYS A 145 9.44 9.55 -22.22
CA LYS A 145 10.01 8.25 -22.61
C LYS A 145 11.34 8.02 -21.86
N THR A 146 12.03 9.12 -21.55
CA THR A 146 13.21 9.22 -20.70
C THR A 146 12.96 8.78 -19.24
N PHE A 147 11.89 9.24 -18.58
CA PHE A 147 11.53 8.80 -17.23
C PHE A 147 11.07 7.35 -17.20
N LYS A 148 10.27 6.90 -18.18
CA LYS A 148 9.87 5.47 -18.26
C LYS A 148 11.07 4.56 -18.49
N LYS A 149 12.06 5.01 -19.26
CA LYS A 149 13.33 4.31 -19.48
C LYS A 149 14.18 4.29 -18.21
N ARG A 150 14.38 5.44 -17.56
CA ARG A 150 15.11 5.54 -16.28
C ARG A 150 14.44 4.74 -15.17
N LEU A 151 13.11 4.77 -15.06
CA LEU A 151 12.37 3.99 -14.09
C LEU A 151 12.52 2.50 -14.37
N LYS A 152 12.47 2.06 -15.64
CA LYS A 152 12.77 0.67 -16.00
C LYS A 152 14.22 0.28 -15.70
N GLU A 153 15.18 1.19 -15.87
CA GLU A 153 16.60 0.97 -15.54
C GLU A 153 16.80 0.87 -14.02
N ILE A 154 16.25 1.81 -13.25
CA ILE A 154 16.29 1.82 -11.79
C ILE A 154 15.57 0.59 -11.23
N LEU A 155 14.38 0.25 -11.73
CA LEU A 155 13.67 -0.97 -11.31
C LEU A 155 14.45 -2.23 -11.69
N LYS A 156 15.15 -2.25 -12.83
CA LYS A 156 16.06 -3.37 -13.17
C LYS A 156 17.28 -3.46 -12.24
N GLU A 157 17.73 -2.34 -11.70
CA GLU A 157 18.88 -2.27 -10.78
C GLU A 157 18.50 -2.54 -9.32
N SER A 158 17.28 -2.17 -8.91
CA SER A 158 16.80 -2.25 -7.53
C SER A 158 15.87 -3.43 -7.23
N LEU A 159 15.30 -4.08 -8.25
CA LEU A 159 14.64 -5.37 -8.05
C LEU A 159 15.70 -6.43 -7.74
N PRO A 160 15.52 -7.25 -6.69
CA PRO A 160 16.44 -8.35 -6.44
C PRO A 160 16.42 -9.25 -7.68
N ARG A 161 17.63 -9.58 -8.17
CA ARG A 161 17.76 -10.49 -9.32
C ARG A 161 17.37 -11.86 -8.81
N LEU A 162 16.14 -12.26 -9.08
CA LEU A 162 15.67 -13.61 -8.82
C LEU A 162 16.55 -14.56 -9.61
N ASN A 163 17.31 -15.38 -8.90
CA ASN A 163 18.12 -16.43 -9.50
C ASN A 163 17.21 -17.64 -9.76
N GLU A 164 17.21 -18.11 -11.01
CA GLU A 164 16.53 -19.36 -11.36
C GLU A 164 17.38 -20.53 -10.89
N ILE A 165 16.87 -21.26 -9.91
CA ILE A 165 17.54 -22.43 -9.31
C ILE A 165 16.72 -23.65 -9.63
N THR A 166 17.40 -24.70 -10.06
CA THR A 166 16.78 -25.99 -10.33
C THR A 166 17.28 -26.99 -9.30
N LEU A 167 16.39 -27.45 -8.43
CA LEU A 167 16.67 -28.54 -7.50
C LEU A 167 16.20 -29.85 -8.12
N THR A 168 17.06 -30.87 -8.07
CA THR A 168 16.81 -32.18 -8.68
C THR A 168 17.15 -33.28 -7.69
N VAL A 169 16.29 -34.28 -7.59
CA VAL A 169 16.54 -35.50 -6.81
C VAL A 169 16.27 -36.74 -7.65
N LYS A 170 17.15 -37.75 -7.55
CA LYS A 170 16.99 -39.02 -8.26
C LYS A 170 16.19 -39.99 -7.38
N ALA A 171 14.95 -40.24 -7.75
CA ALA A 171 14.05 -41.15 -7.04
C ALA A 171 13.13 -41.87 -8.05
N PRO A 172 13.67 -42.88 -8.77
CA PRO A 172 12.98 -43.50 -9.91
C PRO A 172 11.75 -44.33 -9.51
N GLU A 173 11.71 -44.83 -8.28
CA GLU A 173 10.61 -45.65 -7.75
C GLU A 173 9.56 -44.81 -6.98
N ALA A 174 9.77 -43.50 -6.83
CA ALA A 174 8.87 -42.64 -6.07
C ALA A 174 7.58 -42.35 -6.85
N LYS A 175 6.45 -42.24 -6.16
CA LYS A 175 5.14 -41.88 -6.76
C LYS A 175 4.92 -40.38 -6.77
N GLU A 176 5.38 -39.70 -5.73
CA GLU A 176 5.31 -38.26 -5.60
C GLU A 176 6.50 -37.70 -4.83
N VAL A 177 7.00 -36.56 -5.30
CA VAL A 177 8.05 -35.82 -4.62
C VAL A 177 7.64 -34.37 -4.50
N TYR A 178 7.79 -33.82 -3.30
CA TYR A 178 7.57 -32.41 -2.99
C TYR A 178 8.86 -31.78 -2.50
N LEU A 179 8.98 -30.47 -2.74
CA LEU A 179 10.08 -29.65 -2.28
C LEU A 179 9.56 -28.68 -1.21
N ALA A 180 10.00 -28.84 0.03
CA ALA A 180 9.59 -28.02 1.16
C ALA A 180 10.78 -27.27 1.74
N GLY A 181 10.62 -25.98 2.03
CA GLY A 181 11.67 -25.15 2.59
C GLY A 181 11.18 -23.76 3.01
N GLU A 182 12.10 -22.90 3.40
CA GLU A 182 11.78 -21.55 3.88
C GLU A 182 11.07 -20.70 2.82
N PHE A 183 11.37 -20.91 1.54
CA PHE A 183 10.76 -20.17 0.42
C PHE A 183 9.27 -20.49 0.19
N ASN A 184 8.76 -21.60 0.72
CA ASN A 184 7.33 -21.94 0.66
C ASN A 184 6.74 -22.21 2.05
N ASN A 185 7.39 -21.73 3.11
CA ASN A 185 6.99 -21.95 4.50
C ASN A 185 6.74 -23.44 4.83
N TRP A 186 7.55 -24.34 4.27
CA TRP A 186 7.47 -25.79 4.49
C TRP A 186 6.11 -26.41 4.13
N LYS A 187 5.34 -25.77 3.24
CA LYS A 187 4.02 -26.26 2.81
C LYS A 187 4.14 -27.33 1.72
N LEU A 188 3.33 -28.38 1.86
CA LEU A 188 3.17 -29.45 0.87
C LEU A 188 1.87 -29.22 0.09
N ASP A 189 1.94 -28.36 -0.93
CA ASP A 189 0.84 -28.06 -1.86
C ASP A 189 1.22 -28.41 -3.31
N GLU A 190 0.28 -28.26 -4.25
CA GLU A 190 0.51 -28.47 -5.68
C GLU A 190 1.69 -27.61 -6.22
N ASN A 191 1.93 -26.44 -5.62
CA ASN A 191 3.04 -25.58 -6.03
C ASN A 191 4.40 -26.14 -5.57
N SER A 192 4.45 -26.92 -4.51
CA SER A 192 5.66 -27.59 -4.01
C SER A 192 5.97 -28.91 -4.71
N ARG A 193 5.01 -29.49 -5.45
CA ARG A 193 5.18 -30.76 -6.17
C ARG A 193 6.24 -30.64 -7.27
N MET A 194 7.13 -31.62 -7.35
CA MET A 194 8.22 -31.68 -8.33
C MET A 194 7.75 -32.35 -9.64
N GLU A 195 8.37 -31.97 -10.75
CA GLU A 195 8.11 -32.54 -12.08
C GLU A 195 8.98 -33.80 -12.28
N HIS A 196 8.36 -34.92 -12.65
CA HIS A 196 9.08 -36.18 -12.88
C HIS A 196 9.50 -36.32 -14.35
N THR A 197 10.77 -36.63 -14.60
CA THR A 197 11.29 -36.93 -15.94
C THR A 197 12.41 -37.96 -15.84
N ASN A 198 12.26 -39.12 -16.49
CA ASN A 198 13.28 -40.18 -16.59
C ASN A 198 13.88 -40.62 -15.24
N GLY A 199 13.07 -40.76 -14.18
CA GLY A 199 13.52 -41.20 -12.85
C GLY A 199 14.15 -40.11 -11.98
N CYS A 200 14.13 -38.86 -12.46
CA CYS A 200 14.54 -37.67 -11.73
C CYS A 200 13.34 -36.76 -11.48
N TRP A 201 13.33 -36.11 -10.33
CA TRP A 201 12.32 -35.15 -9.91
C TRP A 201 12.95 -33.78 -9.84
N THR A 202 12.34 -32.81 -10.53
CA THR A 202 12.94 -31.49 -10.75
C THR A 202 11.97 -30.38 -10.37
N LYS A 203 12.47 -29.32 -9.72
CA LYS A 203 11.72 -28.11 -9.45
C LYS A 203 12.53 -26.87 -9.73
N ARG A 204 11.94 -25.95 -10.49
CA ARG A 204 12.51 -24.63 -10.76
C ARG A 204 11.95 -23.61 -9.78
N LEU A 205 12.83 -22.90 -9.10
CA LEU A 205 12.50 -21.84 -8.15
C LEU A 205 13.14 -20.52 -8.58
N LYS A 206 12.48 -19.42 -8.24
CA LYS A 206 13.00 -18.07 -8.39
C LYS A 206 13.22 -17.51 -6.99
N LEU A 207 14.46 -17.50 -6.55
CA LEU A 207 14.84 -17.08 -5.20
C LEU A 207 15.77 -15.87 -5.26
N ASP A 208 15.63 -15.01 -4.26
CA ASP A 208 16.59 -13.93 -4.03
C ASP A 208 17.92 -14.50 -3.55
N SER A 209 18.99 -13.71 -3.62
CA SER A 209 20.27 -14.08 -3.01
C SER A 209 20.10 -14.24 -1.50
N GLY A 210 20.51 -15.38 -0.95
CA GLY A 210 20.29 -15.71 0.44
C GLY A 210 20.62 -17.16 0.75
N LYS A 211 20.45 -17.55 2.02
CA LYS A 211 20.57 -18.94 2.45
C LYS A 211 19.18 -19.44 2.79
N TYR A 212 18.80 -20.58 2.22
CA TYR A 212 17.48 -21.18 2.41
C TYR A 212 17.63 -22.63 2.86
N ARG A 213 16.89 -23.00 3.89
CA ARG A 213 16.76 -24.41 4.29
C ARG A 213 15.66 -25.10 3.53
N TYR A 214 15.90 -26.35 3.13
CA TYR A 214 14.93 -27.16 2.41
C TYR A 214 15.15 -28.66 2.62
N ARG A 215 14.13 -29.44 2.28
CA ARG A 215 14.12 -30.91 2.23
C ARG A 215 13.24 -31.40 1.08
N PHE A 216 13.53 -32.59 0.59
CA PHE A 216 12.64 -33.34 -0.30
C PHE A 216 11.69 -34.20 0.52
N VAL A 217 10.42 -34.24 0.14
CA VAL A 217 9.45 -35.17 0.70
C VAL A 217 9.12 -36.20 -0.38
N ILE A 218 9.71 -37.39 -0.24
CA ILE A 218 9.57 -38.50 -1.20
C ILE A 218 8.57 -39.50 -0.62
N ASP A 219 7.41 -39.63 -1.24
CA ASP A 219 6.31 -40.50 -0.78
C ASP A 219 5.98 -40.32 0.72
N GLY A 220 5.98 -39.07 1.18
CA GLY A 220 5.71 -38.70 2.58
C GLY A 220 6.92 -38.74 3.52
N ASN A 221 8.07 -39.23 3.07
CA ASN A 221 9.29 -39.29 3.87
C ASN A 221 10.16 -38.03 3.66
N TRP A 222 10.50 -37.36 4.76
CA TRP A 222 11.37 -36.20 4.76
C TRP A 222 12.83 -36.64 4.58
N THR A 223 13.44 -36.18 3.50
CA THR A 223 14.79 -36.55 3.07
C THR A 223 15.60 -35.29 2.79
N GLU A 224 16.86 -35.34 3.19
CA GLU A 224 17.85 -34.34 2.81
C GLU A 224 18.25 -34.56 1.35
N ASP A 225 18.72 -33.51 0.68
CA ASP A 225 19.30 -33.60 -0.65
C ASP A 225 20.59 -34.45 -0.61
N PRO A 226 20.61 -35.66 -1.21
CA PRO A 226 21.78 -36.53 -1.20
C PRO A 226 22.97 -35.98 -1.99
N VAL A 227 22.73 -35.02 -2.90
CA VAL A 227 23.79 -34.43 -3.75
C VAL A 227 24.28 -33.09 -3.21
N ASN A 228 23.61 -32.53 -2.19
CA ASN A 228 24.04 -31.30 -1.55
C ASN A 228 24.80 -31.59 -0.24
N PRO A 229 26.12 -31.34 -0.18
CA PRO A 229 26.90 -31.57 1.03
C PRO A 229 26.65 -30.50 2.13
N LEU A 230 25.95 -29.41 1.82
CA LEU A 230 25.67 -28.35 2.78
C LEU A 230 24.40 -28.68 3.56
N THR A 231 24.54 -28.85 4.87
CA THR A 231 23.43 -29.11 5.79
C THR A 231 23.51 -28.22 7.03
N GLN A 232 22.36 -27.92 7.63
CA GLN A 232 22.28 -27.16 8.87
C GLN A 232 21.36 -27.85 9.88
N LEU A 233 21.77 -27.90 11.15
CA LEU A 233 20.98 -28.47 12.23
C LEU A 233 19.76 -27.58 12.51
N ASN A 234 18.57 -28.19 12.51
CA ASN A 234 17.33 -27.51 12.88
C ASN A 234 17.02 -27.65 14.38
N SER A 235 16.02 -26.90 14.84
CA SER A 235 15.60 -26.88 16.26
C SER A 235 15.04 -28.21 16.77
N TYR A 236 14.78 -29.17 15.89
CA TYR A 236 14.30 -30.52 16.21
C TYR A 236 15.41 -31.57 16.21
N GLY A 237 16.68 -31.16 16.08
CA GLY A 237 17.84 -32.06 16.11
C GLY A 237 18.04 -32.87 14.83
N THR A 238 17.37 -32.52 13.74
CA THR A 238 17.56 -33.13 12.41
C THR A 238 18.27 -32.16 11.47
N LEU A 239 18.85 -32.66 10.38
CA LEU A 239 19.61 -31.84 9.43
C LEU A 239 18.71 -31.39 8.27
N ASP A 240 18.71 -30.10 7.94
CA ASP A 240 18.09 -29.59 6.73
C ASP A 240 19.17 -29.33 5.67
N SER A 241 18.87 -29.57 4.39
CA SER A 241 19.77 -29.18 3.32
C SER A 241 19.78 -27.66 3.17
N LEU A 242 20.97 -27.09 3.01
CA LEU A 242 21.19 -25.66 2.93
C LEU A 242 21.45 -25.27 1.47
N LEU A 243 20.57 -24.45 0.91
CA LEU A 243 20.73 -23.83 -0.40
C LEU A 243 21.32 -22.44 -0.23
N GLU A 244 22.53 -22.21 -0.75
CA GLU A 244 23.13 -20.88 -0.83
C GLU A 244 22.95 -20.30 -2.23
N VAL A 245 22.19 -19.21 -2.31
CA VAL A 245 21.93 -18.48 -3.54
C VAL A 245 22.85 -17.27 -3.59
N THR A 246 23.94 -17.40 -4.34
CA THR A 246 24.88 -16.31 -4.58
C THR A 246 24.49 -15.52 -5.83
N LYS A 247 24.82 -14.23 -5.85
CA LYS A 247 24.48 -13.29 -6.93
C LYS A 247 25.33 -13.49 -8.18
#